data_AF-A0A386HKU2-F1
#
_entry.id   AF-A0A386HKU2-F1
#
_cell.length_a   1.000
_cell.length_b   1.000
_cell.length_c   1.000
_cell.angle_alpha   90.00
_cell.angle_beta   90.00
_cell.angle_gamma   90.00
#
_symmetry.space_group_name_H-M   'P 1'
#
loop_
_entity.id
_entity.type
_entity.pdbx_description
1 polymer ?
#
loop_
_entity_poly.entity_id
_entity_poly.type
_entity_poly.pdbx_seq_one_letter_code
_entity_poly.pdbx_strand_id
1 'polypeptide(L)'
;MVSAVENRSRLHPHKFLLWIGIASIVMMFAGLTSAYVVKRSFANWMEFSLPKVFWVSTAVILVSSLTMHLSVKSFKAHERKKYRTLITVTAALGVLFAILQLYGFTELHEQGIQIFGVGSNASASFLGIITGLHVLHVLGGVIALLITFFRAYRTKVKRYDATPIEMVATYWHFVDILWIYLFIFFSLT
;
A
#
# COMPACT_ATOMS: atom_id res chain seq x y z
N MET A 1 1.68 20.43 45.47
CA MET A 1 2.26 19.24 44.80
C MET A 1 1.81 19.23 43.35
N VAL A 2 2.55 19.95 42.50
CA VAL A 2 2.40 19.93 41.05
C VAL A 2 3.41 18.90 40.54
N SER A 3 2.95 17.79 39.96
CA SER A 3 3.73 16.87 39.09
C SER A 3 2.93 15.60 38.81
N ALA A 4 1.95 15.68 37.91
CA ALA A 4 1.47 14.50 37.19
C ALA A 4 0.77 14.95 35.92
N VAL A 5 1.16 14.32 34.80
CA VAL A 5 0.46 14.33 33.51
C VAL A 5 0.69 15.58 32.63
N GLU A 6 1.93 15.81 32.24
CA GLU A 6 2.19 16.36 30.90
C GLU A 6 3.23 15.53 30.16
N ASN A 7 2.92 14.25 29.94
CA ASN A 7 3.54 13.52 28.85
C ASN A 7 2.70 13.78 27.58
N ARG A 8 2.68 15.04 27.12
CA ARG A 8 2.29 15.31 25.74
C ARG A 8 3.40 14.71 24.89
N SER A 9 3.23 13.47 24.45
CA SER A 9 3.95 12.97 23.29
C SER A 9 3.65 13.98 22.19
N ARG A 10 4.58 14.91 21.96
CA ARG A 10 4.50 15.84 20.84
C ARG A 10 4.62 14.93 19.62
N LEU A 11 3.47 14.44 19.14
CA LEU A 11 3.40 13.77 17.87
C LEU A 11 4.06 14.74 16.91
N HIS A 12 5.21 14.33 16.36
CA HIS A 12 5.91 15.13 15.38
C HIS A 12 4.85 15.58 14.36
N PRO A 13 4.68 16.88 14.06
CA PRO A 13 3.51 17.37 13.32
C PRO A 13 3.23 16.60 12.02
N HIS A 14 4.30 16.10 11.41
CA HIS A 14 4.30 15.29 10.21
C HIS A 14 3.73 13.86 10.42
N LYS A 15 3.95 13.23 11.58
CA LYS A 15 3.37 11.91 11.92
C LYS A 15 1.87 12.01 12.13
N PHE A 16 1.41 13.11 12.72
CA PHE A 16 -0.01 13.38 12.89
C PHE A 16 -0.71 13.57 11.54
N LEU A 17 -0.12 14.36 10.64
CA LEU A 17 -0.62 14.53 9.27
C LEU A 17 -0.69 13.19 8.50
N LEU A 18 0.31 12.33 8.67
CA LEU A 18 0.31 10.99 8.08
C LEU A 18 -0.88 10.15 8.57
N TRP A 19 -1.15 10.14 9.87
CA TRP A 19 -2.28 9.40 10.44
C TRP A 19 -3.64 9.92 9.96
N ILE A 20 -3.80 11.24 9.84
CA ILE A 20 -5.01 11.83 9.25
C ILE A 20 -5.16 11.39 7.79
N GLY A 21 -4.08 11.42 7.01
CA GLY A 21 -4.08 10.96 5.61
C GLY A 21 -4.49 9.49 5.50
N ILE A 22 -3.92 8.62 6.34
CA ILE A 22 -4.27 7.20 6.44
C ILE A 22 -5.76 7.03 6.77
N ALA A 23 -6.27 7.74 7.79
CA ALA A 23 -7.69 7.67 8.18
C ALA A 23 -8.63 8.09 7.04
N SER A 24 -8.28 9.14 6.29
CA SER A 24 -9.04 9.59 5.12
C SER A 24 -9.11 8.51 4.03
N ILE A 25 -7.97 7.86 3.73
CA ILE A 25 -7.91 6.78 2.74
C ILE A 25 -8.78 5.60 3.20
N VAL A 26 -8.70 5.21 4.47
CA VAL A 26 -9.55 4.14 5.03
C VAL A 26 -11.03 4.46 4.85
N MET A 27 -11.46 5.67 5.20
CA MET A 27 -12.87 6.07 5.04
C MET A 27 -13.33 6.04 3.58
N MET A 28 -12.48 6.47 2.64
CA MET A 28 -12.78 6.42 1.21
C MET A 28 -12.97 4.97 0.72
N PHE A 29 -12.05 4.06 1.06
CA PHE A 29 -12.14 2.65 0.66
C PHE A 29 -13.30 1.93 1.36
N ALA A 30 -13.57 2.23 2.63
CA ALA A 30 -14.72 1.70 3.36
C ALA A 30 -16.05 2.12 2.72
N GLY A 31 -16.17 3.38 2.27
CA GLY A 31 -17.35 3.87 1.55
C GLY A 31 -17.56 3.17 0.20
N LEU A 32 -16.48 3.03 -0.59
CA LEU A 32 -16.53 2.37 -1.90
C LEU A 32 -16.85 0.86 -1.80
N THR A 33 -16.25 0.16 -0.84
CA THR A 33 -16.51 -1.27 -0.60
C THR A 33 -17.92 -1.49 -0.05
N SER A 34 -18.42 -0.62 0.83
CA SER A 34 -19.81 -0.67 1.29
C SER A 34 -20.80 -0.48 0.14
N ALA A 35 -20.57 0.50 -0.74
CA ALA A 35 -21.38 0.70 -1.94
C ALA A 35 -21.36 -0.52 -2.87
N TYR A 36 -20.20 -1.19 -3.02
CA TYR A 36 -20.08 -2.44 -3.76
C TYR A 36 -20.95 -3.55 -3.16
N VAL A 37 -20.90 -3.77 -1.85
CA VAL A 37 -21.72 -4.80 -1.16
C VAL A 37 -23.22 -4.55 -1.36
N VAL A 38 -23.68 -3.30 -1.20
CA VAL A 38 -25.10 -2.95 -1.38
C VAL A 38 -25.54 -3.16 -2.82
N LYS A 39 -24.73 -2.75 -3.80
CA LYS A 39 -25.06 -2.93 -5.22
C LYS A 39 -25.01 -4.38 -5.67
N ARG A 40 -24.19 -5.21 -5.03
CA ARG A 40 -24.12 -6.66 -5.27
C ARG A 40 -25.45 -7.39 -5.06
N SER A 41 -26.32 -6.87 -4.19
CA SER A 41 -27.64 -7.46 -3.92
C SER A 41 -28.64 -7.32 -5.08
N PHE A 42 -28.31 -6.57 -6.15
CA PHE A 42 -29.15 -6.44 -7.34
C PHE A 42 -28.74 -7.46 -8.42
N ALA A 43 -29.73 -8.02 -9.13
CA ALA A 43 -29.54 -9.13 -10.08
C ALA A 43 -28.57 -8.79 -11.24
N ASN A 44 -27.81 -9.80 -11.71
CA ASN A 44 -26.71 -9.78 -12.70
C ASN A 44 -25.30 -9.43 -12.19
N TRP A 45 -24.93 -9.87 -10.98
CA TRP A 45 -23.54 -9.77 -10.51
C TRP A 45 -22.70 -10.93 -11.02
N MET A 46 -21.75 -10.67 -11.92
CA MET A 46 -20.76 -11.67 -12.32
C MET A 46 -19.79 -11.95 -11.16
N GLU A 47 -19.55 -13.24 -10.90
CA GLU A 47 -18.48 -13.70 -10.03
C GLU A 47 -17.14 -13.53 -10.78
N PHE A 48 -16.20 -12.81 -10.16
CA PHE A 48 -14.88 -12.59 -10.72
C PHE A 48 -13.92 -13.64 -10.17
N SER A 49 -13.38 -14.51 -11.03
CA SER A 49 -12.29 -15.38 -10.64
C SER A 49 -10.98 -14.58 -10.63
N LEU A 50 -10.44 -14.29 -9.44
CA LEU A 50 -9.16 -13.59 -9.33
C LEU A 50 -8.02 -14.41 -9.97
N PRO A 51 -7.26 -13.84 -10.91
CA PRO A 51 -6.07 -14.48 -11.47
C PRO A 51 -5.05 -14.89 -10.39
N LYS A 52 -4.37 -16.02 -10.61
CA LYS A 52 -3.30 -16.52 -9.72
C LYS A 52 -2.18 -15.50 -9.46
N VAL A 53 -2.02 -14.53 -10.37
CA VAL A 53 -1.05 -13.42 -10.27
C VAL A 53 -1.24 -12.61 -8.99
N PHE A 54 -2.48 -12.42 -8.51
CA PHE A 54 -2.75 -11.66 -7.29
C PHE A 54 -2.35 -12.39 -6.00
N TRP A 55 -2.32 -13.73 -6.01
CA TRP A 55 -1.78 -14.51 -4.91
C TRP A 55 -0.26 -14.34 -4.81
N VAL A 56 0.43 -14.35 -5.95
CA VAL A 56 1.88 -14.11 -6.02
C VAL A 56 2.21 -12.68 -5.58
N SER A 57 1.45 -11.68 -6.03
CA SER A 57 1.67 -10.29 -5.62
C SER A 57 1.47 -10.10 -4.11
N THR A 58 0.50 -10.81 -3.51
CA THR A 58 0.26 -10.80 -2.07
C THR A 58 1.40 -11.46 -1.28
N ALA A 59 2.00 -12.54 -1.79
CA ALA A 59 3.20 -13.12 -1.16
C ALA A 59 4.41 -12.16 -1.25
N VAL A 60 4.61 -11.52 -2.40
CA VAL A 60 5.70 -10.55 -2.64
C VAL A 60 5.57 -9.34 -1.71
N ILE A 61 4.37 -8.80 -1.54
CA ILE A 61 4.17 -7.62 -0.69
C ILE A 61 4.36 -7.93 0.79
N LEU A 62 3.96 -9.12 1.26
CA LEU A 62 4.22 -9.56 2.64
C LEU A 62 5.72 -9.64 2.93
N VAL A 63 6.49 -10.21 1.99
CA VAL A 63 7.96 -10.25 2.10
C VAL A 63 8.54 -8.83 2.08
N SER A 64 8.05 -7.96 1.20
CA SER A 64 8.46 -6.55 1.12
C SER A 64 8.20 -5.79 2.43
N SER A 65 7.05 -6.04 3.06
CA SER A 65 6.67 -5.49 4.35
C SER A 65 7.69 -5.88 5.43
N LEU A 66 8.02 -7.17 5.50
CA LEU A 66 9.00 -7.67 6.48
C LEU A 66 10.39 -7.07 6.24
N THR A 67 10.84 -6.97 4.99
CA THR A 67 12.14 -6.37 4.67
C THR A 67 12.17 -4.88 4.99
N MET A 68 11.07 -4.16 4.78
CA MET A 68 10.95 -2.75 5.17
C MET A 68 11.08 -2.57 6.69
N HIS A 69 10.37 -3.39 7.48
CA HIS A 69 10.46 -3.34 8.94
C HIS A 69 11.89 -3.59 9.44
N LEU A 70 12.56 -4.61 8.89
CA LEU A 70 13.95 -4.93 9.19
C LEU A 70 14.91 -3.80 8.76
N SER A 71 14.61 -3.10 7.67
CA SER A 71 15.40 -1.96 7.20
C SER A 71 15.38 -0.81 8.22
N VAL A 72 14.22 -0.50 8.80
CA VAL A 72 14.08 0.54 9.83
C VAL A 72 14.83 0.13 11.10
N LYS A 73 14.71 -1.13 11.51
CA LYS A 73 15.46 -1.66 12.67
C LYS A 73 16.97 -1.58 12.47
N SER A 74 17.46 -1.94 11.29
CA SER A 74 18.88 -1.86 10.93
C SER A 74 19.38 -0.42 10.86
N PHE A 75 18.53 0.51 10.40
CA PHE A 75 18.82 1.93 10.47
C PHE A 75 18.90 2.40 11.93
N LYS A 76 18.01 1.99 12.83
CA LYS A 76 18.16 2.35 14.26
C LYS A 76 19.43 1.78 14.88
N ALA A 77 19.82 0.56 14.52
CA ALA A 77 21.02 -0.12 15.00
C ALA A 77 22.34 0.41 14.43
N HIS A 78 22.34 1.46 13.60
CA HIS A 78 23.54 2.06 12.98
C HIS A 78 24.27 1.12 11.99
N GLU A 79 23.62 0.03 11.59
CA GLU A 79 24.13 -0.97 10.66
C GLU A 79 23.92 -0.53 9.20
N ARG A 80 24.73 0.43 8.74
CA ARG A 80 24.59 1.06 7.41
C ARG A 80 24.59 0.07 6.23
N LYS A 81 25.43 -0.97 6.30
CA LYS A 81 25.53 -1.99 5.24
C LYS A 81 24.23 -2.80 5.12
N LYS A 82 23.70 -3.29 6.24
CA LYS A 82 22.43 -4.04 6.30
C LYS A 82 21.25 -3.16 5.88
N TYR A 83 21.21 -1.91 6.34
CA TYR A 83 20.18 -0.94 5.92
C TYR A 83 20.15 -0.77 4.40
N ARG A 84 21.32 -0.56 3.75
CA ARG A 84 21.40 -0.40 2.29
C ARG A 84 20.94 -1.65 1.54
N THR A 85 21.33 -2.84 1.99
CA THR A 85 20.86 -4.09 1.37
C THR A 85 19.35 -4.24 1.52
N LEU A 86 18.81 -4.06 2.72
CA LEU A 86 17.38 -4.25 3.00
C LEU A 86 16.50 -3.25 2.24
N ILE A 87 16.88 -1.95 2.21
CA ILE A 87 16.11 -0.96 1.45
C ILE A 87 16.16 -1.21 -0.07
N THR A 88 17.26 -1.77 -0.58
CA THR A 88 17.36 -2.20 -1.99
C THR A 88 16.42 -3.34 -2.28
N VAL A 89 16.40 -4.35 -1.41
CA VAL A 89 15.50 -5.51 -1.55
C VAL A 89 14.05 -5.07 -1.48
N THR A 90 13.68 -4.23 -0.50
CA THR A 90 12.31 -3.68 -0.42
C THR A 90 11.95 -2.87 -1.66
N ALA A 91 12.86 -2.08 -2.21
CA ALA A 91 12.61 -1.34 -3.45
C ALA A 91 12.38 -2.25 -4.65
N ALA A 92 13.20 -3.28 -4.82
CA ALA A 92 13.03 -4.27 -5.88
C ALA A 92 11.69 -5.01 -5.74
N LEU A 93 11.32 -5.43 -4.52
CA LEU A 93 10.05 -6.12 -4.25
C LEU A 93 8.84 -5.19 -4.46
N GLY A 94 8.93 -3.91 -4.08
CA GLY A 94 7.87 -2.93 -4.31
C GLY A 94 7.63 -2.64 -5.80
N VAL A 95 8.71 -2.55 -6.59
CA VAL A 95 8.60 -2.42 -8.06
C VAL A 95 8.03 -3.70 -8.68
N LEU A 96 8.49 -4.87 -8.24
CA LEU A 96 7.96 -6.15 -8.69
C LEU A 96 6.45 -6.26 -8.39
N PHE A 97 6.02 -5.86 -7.20
CA PHE A 97 4.61 -5.82 -6.83
C PHE A 97 3.81 -4.91 -7.77
N ALA A 98 4.31 -3.71 -8.07
CA ALA A 98 3.64 -2.80 -9.01
C ALA A 98 3.51 -3.40 -10.42
N ILE A 99 4.54 -4.09 -10.91
CA ILE A 99 4.49 -4.79 -12.21
C ILE A 99 3.46 -5.92 -12.19
N LEU A 100 3.44 -6.74 -11.13
CA LEU A 100 2.47 -7.82 -10.98
C LEU A 100 1.02 -7.28 -10.92
N GLN A 101 0.81 -6.11 -10.31
CA GLN A 101 -0.50 -5.46 -10.31
C GLN A 101 -0.94 -5.00 -11.69
N LEU A 102 -0.04 -4.38 -12.45
CA LEU A 102 -0.32 -3.97 -13.82
C LEU A 102 -0.64 -5.18 -14.70
N TYR A 103 0.13 -6.26 -14.57
CA TYR A 103 -0.10 -7.50 -15.31
C TYR A 103 -1.42 -8.18 -14.93
N GLY A 104 -1.75 -8.22 -13.63
CA GLY A 104 -3.05 -8.71 -13.18
C GLY A 104 -4.22 -7.91 -13.77
N PHE A 105 -4.05 -6.60 -13.93
CA PHE A 105 -5.06 -5.73 -14.55
C PHE A 105 -5.20 -5.94 -16.05
N THR A 106 -4.10 -6.11 -16.78
CA THR A 106 -4.16 -6.41 -18.22
C THR A 106 -4.86 -7.75 -18.46
N GLU A 107 -4.58 -8.75 -17.62
CA GLU A 107 -5.27 -10.04 -17.66
C GLU A 107 -6.78 -9.91 -17.38
N LEU A 108 -7.18 -9.11 -16.38
CA LEU A 108 -8.61 -8.83 -16.13
C LEU A 108 -9.29 -8.15 -17.32
N HIS A 109 -8.58 -7.25 -18.01
CA HIS A 109 -9.11 -6.56 -19.19
C HIS A 109 -9.31 -7.53 -20.37
N GLU A 110 -8.37 -8.45 -20.58
CA GLU A 110 -8.43 -9.49 -21.61
C GLU A 110 -9.51 -10.54 -21.32
N GLN A 111 -9.83 -10.80 -20.06
CA GLN A 111 -10.93 -11.70 -19.63
C GLN A 111 -12.34 -11.13 -19.87
N GLY A 112 -12.47 -9.99 -20.56
CA GLY A 112 -13.77 -9.43 -20.96
C GLY A 112 -14.43 -8.54 -19.91
N ILE A 113 -13.72 -8.19 -18.83
CA ILE A 113 -14.18 -7.19 -17.86
C ILE A 113 -13.93 -5.81 -18.49
N GLN A 114 -14.86 -5.36 -19.32
CA GLN A 114 -14.79 -4.05 -19.97
C GLN A 114 -14.95 -2.94 -18.93
N ILE A 115 -13.81 -2.48 -18.40
CA ILE A 115 -13.70 -1.41 -17.38
C ILE A 115 -14.25 -0.07 -17.92
N PHE A 116 -14.27 0.11 -19.24
CA PHE A 116 -14.84 1.26 -19.96
C PHE A 116 -15.49 0.80 -21.27
N GLY A 117 -16.79 1.10 -21.49
CA GLY A 117 -17.49 0.81 -22.75
C GLY A 117 -19.00 0.57 -22.62
N VAL A 118 -19.70 0.63 -23.77
CA VAL A 118 -21.14 0.35 -23.92
C VAL A 118 -21.36 -1.16 -23.78
N GLY A 119 -21.57 -1.62 -22.53
CA GLY A 119 -21.62 -3.04 -22.15
C GLY A 119 -21.03 -3.34 -20.76
N SER A 120 -20.39 -2.36 -20.11
CA SER A 120 -19.83 -2.50 -18.76
C SER A 120 -20.92 -2.76 -17.72
N ASN A 121 -20.86 -3.91 -17.05
CA ASN A 121 -21.67 -4.18 -15.87
C ASN A 121 -21.24 -3.27 -14.72
N ALA A 122 -22.20 -2.82 -13.90
CA ALA A 122 -21.92 -1.93 -12.77
C ALA A 122 -20.83 -2.49 -11.83
N SER A 123 -20.78 -3.83 -11.68
CA SER A 123 -19.78 -4.56 -10.90
C SER A 123 -18.35 -4.36 -11.39
N ALA A 124 -18.11 -4.36 -12.71
CA ALA A 124 -16.80 -4.16 -13.31
C ALA A 124 -16.27 -2.73 -13.08
N SER A 125 -17.14 -1.73 -13.18
CA SER A 125 -16.76 -0.33 -12.95
C SER A 125 -16.37 -0.07 -11.49
N PHE A 126 -17.10 -0.64 -10.51
CA PHE A 126 -16.71 -0.51 -9.10
C PHE A 126 -15.38 -1.20 -8.79
N LEU A 127 -15.16 -2.41 -9.32
CA LEU A 127 -13.87 -3.12 -9.18
C LEU A 127 -12.74 -2.27 -9.78
N GLY A 128 -12.92 -1.75 -11.00
CA GLY A 128 -11.94 -0.90 -11.66
C GLY A 128 -11.60 0.37 -10.87
N ILE A 129 -12.59 1.05 -10.29
CA ILE A 129 -12.37 2.25 -9.47
C ILE A 129 -11.63 1.91 -8.18
N ILE A 130 -12.06 0.88 -7.44
CA ILE A 130 -11.44 0.48 -6.17
C ILE A 130 -9.98 0.08 -6.40
N THR A 131 -9.75 -0.83 -7.35
CA THR A 131 -8.42 -1.35 -7.62
C THR A 131 -7.53 -0.31 -8.31
N GLY A 132 -8.09 0.55 -9.17
CA GLY A 132 -7.36 1.67 -9.80
C GLY A 132 -6.91 2.72 -8.78
N LEU A 133 -7.78 3.11 -7.84
CA LEU A 133 -7.39 3.97 -6.72
C LEU A 133 -6.32 3.30 -5.87
N HIS A 134 -6.42 2.00 -5.62
CA HIS A 134 -5.39 1.28 -4.87
C HIS A 134 -4.03 1.33 -5.57
N VAL A 135 -3.99 1.04 -6.88
CA VAL A 135 -2.75 1.13 -7.67
C VAL A 135 -2.14 2.53 -7.62
N LEU A 136 -2.96 3.58 -7.67
CA LEU A 136 -2.48 4.96 -7.51
C LEU A 136 -1.76 5.16 -6.17
N HIS A 137 -2.32 4.65 -5.08
CA HIS A 137 -1.68 4.72 -3.74
C HIS A 137 -0.39 3.90 -3.68
N VAL A 138 -0.37 2.71 -4.29
CA VAL A 138 0.84 1.87 -4.42
C VAL A 138 1.94 2.62 -5.17
N LEU A 139 1.61 3.25 -6.31
CA LEU A 139 2.57 4.06 -7.06
C LEU A 139 3.14 5.21 -6.22
N GLY A 140 2.29 5.91 -5.47
CA GLY A 140 2.74 6.93 -4.51
C GLY A 140 3.69 6.36 -3.44
N GLY A 141 3.39 5.17 -2.93
CA GLY A 141 4.25 4.45 -2.00
C GLY A 141 5.60 4.07 -2.61
N VAL A 142 5.61 3.56 -3.84
CA VAL A 142 6.82 3.12 -4.55
C VAL A 142 7.72 4.33 -4.80
N ILE A 143 7.14 5.47 -5.19
CA ILE A 143 7.89 6.73 -5.35
C ILE A 143 8.53 7.15 -4.02
N ALA A 144 7.76 7.15 -2.92
CA ALA A 144 8.30 7.49 -1.59
C ALA A 144 9.43 6.54 -1.15
N LEU A 145 9.31 5.27 -1.51
CA LEU A 145 10.29 4.24 -1.22
C LEU A 145 11.57 4.41 -2.07
N LEU A 146 11.43 4.72 -3.35
CA LEU A 146 12.55 5.07 -4.24
C LEU A 146 13.28 6.33 -3.76
N ILE A 147 12.56 7.36 -3.32
CA ILE A 147 13.17 8.57 -2.74
C ILE A 147 14.00 8.21 -1.50
N THR A 148 13.48 7.33 -0.64
CA THR A 148 14.19 6.84 0.56
C THR A 148 15.42 6.01 0.20
N PHE A 149 15.29 5.18 -0.84
CA PHE A 149 16.40 4.43 -1.42
C PHE A 149 17.51 5.36 -1.93
N PHE A 150 17.23 6.34 -2.79
CA PHE A 150 18.24 7.29 -3.26
C PHE A 150 18.88 8.09 -2.11
N ARG A 151 18.09 8.44 -1.10
CA ARG A 151 18.58 9.12 0.11
C ARG A 151 19.52 8.22 0.93
N ALA A 152 19.32 6.91 0.95
CA ALA A 152 20.21 5.95 1.61
C ALA A 152 21.61 5.89 0.97
N TYR A 153 21.72 6.17 -0.33
CA TYR A 153 22.97 6.15 -1.09
C TYR A 153 23.64 7.53 -1.20
N ARG A 154 22.94 8.61 -0.85
CA ARG A 154 23.55 9.95 -0.74
C ARG A 154 24.34 10.08 0.56
N THR A 155 25.66 10.15 0.46
CA THR A 155 26.64 10.23 1.55
C THR A 155 26.46 11.43 2.51
N LYS A 156 25.73 12.49 2.14
CA LYS A 156 25.59 13.73 2.93
C LYS A 156 24.43 13.71 3.94
N VAL A 157 24.28 12.64 4.74
CA VAL A 157 23.28 12.63 5.82
C VAL A 157 23.83 13.40 7.02
N LYS A 158 23.64 14.72 7.02
CA LYS A 158 24.15 15.67 8.04
C LYS A 158 23.51 15.47 9.44
N ARG A 159 22.39 14.75 9.53
CA ARG A 159 21.69 14.39 10.78
C ARG A 159 21.09 12.99 10.68
N TYR A 160 21.38 12.14 11.67
CA TYR A 160 20.84 10.79 11.80
C TYR A 160 19.38 10.85 12.27
N ASP A 161 18.46 11.12 11.36
CA ASP A 161 17.03 11.17 11.67
C ASP A 161 16.30 9.98 11.02
N ALA A 162 15.74 9.10 11.86
CA ALA A 162 14.96 7.95 11.41
C ALA A 162 13.51 8.32 11.08
N THR A 163 13.05 9.52 11.46
CA THR A 163 11.65 9.97 11.32
C THR A 163 11.12 9.85 9.90
N PRO A 164 11.85 10.27 8.83
CA PRO A 164 11.34 10.15 7.47
C PRO A 164 11.20 8.70 7.00
N ILE A 165 12.14 7.83 7.41
CA ILE A 165 12.13 6.41 7.05
C ILE A 165 10.98 5.70 7.75
N GLU A 166 10.73 6.01 9.03
CA GLU A 166 9.58 5.49 9.77
C GLU A 166 8.25 5.89 9.14
N MET A 167 8.12 7.13 8.63
CA MET A 167 6.92 7.58 7.94
C MET A 167 6.67 6.81 6.67
N VAL A 168 7.70 6.65 5.83
CA VAL A 168 7.60 5.87 4.58
C VAL A 168 7.29 4.40 4.89
N ALA A 169 7.93 3.81 5.90
CA ALA A 169 7.62 2.46 6.35
C ALA A 169 6.16 2.32 6.80
N THR A 170 5.66 3.26 7.62
CA THR A 170 4.28 3.24 8.11
C THR A 170 3.28 3.37 6.96
N TYR A 171 3.54 4.27 6.01
CA TYR A 171 2.70 4.43 4.83
C TYR A 171 2.71 3.18 3.95
N TRP A 172 3.89 2.60 3.71
CA TRP A 172 4.05 1.37 2.94
C TRP A 172 3.30 0.20 3.57
N HIS A 173 3.49 -0.03 4.87
CA HIS A 173 2.74 -1.05 5.62
C HIS A 173 1.22 -0.82 5.57
N PHE A 174 0.77 0.43 5.62
CA PHE A 174 -0.65 0.73 5.49
C PHE A 174 -1.21 0.34 4.12
N VAL A 175 -0.50 0.67 3.03
CA VAL A 175 -0.89 0.28 1.67
C VAL A 175 -0.88 -1.24 1.52
N ASP A 176 0.10 -1.94 2.12
CA ASP A 176 0.17 -3.41 2.13
C ASP A 176 -1.07 -4.03 2.82
N ILE A 177 -1.43 -3.52 4.01
CA ILE A 177 -2.60 -4.00 4.76
C ILE A 177 -3.90 -3.73 3.99
N LEU A 178 -4.01 -2.55 3.39
CA LEU A 178 -5.15 -2.18 2.55
C LEU A 178 -5.29 -3.14 1.37
N TRP A 179 -4.17 -3.53 0.73
CA TRP A 179 -4.18 -4.52 -0.34
C TRP A 179 -4.71 -5.88 0.14
N ILE A 180 -4.21 -6.38 1.27
CA ILE A 180 -4.65 -7.66 1.84
C ILE A 180 -6.14 -7.63 2.16
N TYR A 181 -6.63 -6.52 2.73
CA TYR A 181 -8.05 -6.31 2.97
C TYR A 181 -8.87 -6.40 1.67
N LEU A 182 -8.47 -5.68 0.61
CA LEU A 182 -9.15 -5.73 -0.68
C LEU A 182 -9.09 -7.11 -1.32
N PHE A 183 -7.95 -7.78 -1.22
CA PHE A 183 -7.76 -9.12 -1.77
C PHE A 183 -8.68 -10.14 -1.09
N ILE A 184 -8.75 -10.14 0.24
CA ILE A 184 -9.67 -11.01 1.00
C ILE A 184 -11.12 -10.64 0.67
N PHE A 185 -11.44 -9.35 0.59
CA PHE A 185 -12.78 -8.88 0.24
C PHE A 185 -13.20 -9.41 -1.13
N PHE A 186 -12.39 -9.24 -2.17
CA PHE A 186 -12.71 -9.76 -3.50
C PHE A 186 -12.65 -11.28 -3.61
N SER A 187 -11.84 -11.95 -2.79
CA SER A 187 -11.76 -13.42 -2.79
C SER A 187 -12.93 -14.08 -2.06
N LEU A 188 -13.49 -13.43 -1.04
CA LEU A 188 -14.63 -13.95 -0.25
C LEU A 188 -15.97 -13.58 -0.88
N THR A 189 -16.00 -12.46 -1.61
CA THR A 189 -17.22 -11.88 -2.18
C THR A 189 -17.40 -12.41 -3.57
#